data_AF-A0A4P9XZ36-F1
#
_entry.id   AF-A0A4P9XZ36-F1
#
_cell.length_a   1.000
_cell.length_b   1.000
_cell.length_c   1.000
_cell.angle_alpha   90.00
_cell.angle_beta   90.00
_cell.angle_gamma   90.00
#
_symmetry.space_group_name_H-M   'P 1'
#
loop_
_entity.id
_entity.type
_entity.pdbx_description
1 polymer ?
#
loop_
_entity_poly.entity_id
_entity_poly.type
_entity_poly.pdbx_seq_one_letter_code
_entity_poly.pdbx_strand_id
1 'polypeptide(L)'
;RSEQYSLLVDLSRDLGVQRTLQVDDSTLLGFYEACASGYPDNPYHNFVHALDVTVILHRLLRELGAGVYLTPLDVAVTVLAAVCHDVGHPGVNNLYHVHARTELAVRYKNESILENHSYQDSIKDEEEEKAQKRERDELIDSFKKAFFEIILATDMRHHFSLLDEVHGMVESFTLGPMGAAFRRRLCAILLHAADVSNPVRSWSECKEWSDAITTEFRWQGERERQEGLPVSPGMDGDSTTPGAQARSAIEFNEVVIRPYFTALAEFLPKAHIFLDDLNSNLRHWRAIAAS
;
A
#
# COMPACT_ATOMS: atom_id res chain seq x y z
N ARG A 1 5.47 -8.97 -18.17
CA ARG A 1 4.11 -8.52 -17.82
C ARG A 1 3.10 -9.68 -17.77
N SER A 2 2.97 -10.53 -18.80
CA SER A 2 2.04 -11.69 -18.73
C SER A 2 2.23 -12.58 -17.49
N GLU A 3 3.47 -12.92 -17.12
CA GLU A 3 3.76 -13.70 -15.91
C GLU A 3 3.35 -13.00 -14.60
N GLN A 4 3.41 -11.67 -14.54
CA GLN A 4 3.01 -10.89 -13.37
C GLN A 4 1.50 -10.96 -13.16
N TYR A 5 0.72 -10.87 -14.25
CA TYR A 5 -0.74 -10.96 -14.17
C TYR A 5 -1.19 -12.37 -13.84
N SER A 6 -0.53 -13.39 -14.42
CA SER A 6 -0.78 -14.79 -14.07
C SER A 6 -0.50 -15.06 -12.59
N LEU A 7 0.59 -14.50 -12.04
CA LEU A 7 0.88 -14.59 -10.61
C LEU A 7 -0.25 -13.98 -9.77
N LEU A 8 -0.76 -12.79 -10.10
CA LEU A 8 -1.89 -12.19 -9.37
C LEU A 8 -3.15 -13.07 -9.41
N VAL A 9 -3.47 -13.65 -10.57
CA VAL A 9 -4.59 -14.59 -10.70
C VAL A 9 -4.40 -15.82 -9.81
N ASP A 10 -3.18 -16.36 -9.75
CA ASP A 10 -2.85 -17.52 -8.94
C ASP A 10 -2.91 -17.22 -7.44
N LEU A 11 -2.36 -16.08 -6.99
CA LEU A 11 -2.44 -15.62 -5.60
C LEU A 11 -3.89 -15.41 -5.18
N SER A 12 -4.69 -14.76 -6.03
CA SER A 12 -6.13 -14.57 -5.83
C SER A 12 -6.88 -15.89 -5.75
N ARG A 13 -6.49 -16.89 -6.57
CA ARG A 13 -7.10 -18.22 -6.55
C ARG A 13 -6.83 -18.94 -5.24
N ASP A 14 -5.58 -18.90 -4.76
CA ASP A 14 -5.20 -19.49 -3.47
C ASP A 14 -5.97 -18.84 -2.29
N LEU A 15 -6.21 -17.53 -2.37
CA LEU A 15 -7.01 -16.76 -1.42
C LEU A 15 -8.54 -16.96 -1.58
N GLY A 16 -8.99 -17.60 -2.66
CA GLY A 16 -10.41 -17.85 -2.92
C GLY A 16 -11.18 -16.64 -3.45
N VAL A 17 -10.50 -15.65 -4.03
CA VAL A 17 -11.10 -14.40 -4.55
C VAL A 17 -12.11 -14.70 -5.66
N GLN A 18 -11.74 -15.49 -6.66
CA GLN A 18 -12.60 -15.91 -7.78
C GLN A 18 -13.91 -16.52 -7.29
N ARG A 19 -13.81 -17.48 -6.35
CA ARG A 19 -14.98 -18.16 -5.76
C ARG A 19 -15.88 -17.18 -5.01
N THR A 20 -15.27 -16.24 -4.28
CA THR A 20 -15.98 -15.26 -3.46
C THR A 20 -16.76 -14.28 -4.32
N LEU A 21 -16.13 -13.78 -5.40
CA LEU A 21 -16.71 -12.82 -6.33
C LEU A 21 -17.54 -13.46 -7.44
N GLN A 22 -17.52 -14.80 -7.53
CA GLN A 22 -18.20 -15.59 -8.57
C GLN A 22 -17.75 -15.19 -10.00
N VAL A 23 -16.45 -14.96 -10.17
CA VAL A 23 -15.81 -14.62 -11.45
C VAL A 23 -14.82 -15.70 -11.87
N ASP A 24 -14.55 -15.80 -13.17
CA ASP A 24 -13.52 -16.69 -13.70
C ASP A 24 -12.14 -16.02 -13.73
N ASP A 25 -11.11 -16.82 -14.03
CA ASP A 25 -9.73 -16.34 -14.11
C ASP A 25 -9.55 -15.32 -15.23
N SER A 26 -10.29 -15.45 -16.34
CA SER A 26 -10.22 -14.50 -17.46
C SER A 26 -10.74 -13.12 -17.07
N THR A 27 -11.79 -13.07 -16.24
CA THR A 27 -12.37 -11.82 -15.72
C THR A 27 -11.37 -11.11 -14.82
N LEU A 28 -10.75 -11.83 -13.87
CA LEU A 28 -9.72 -11.23 -13.00
C LEU A 28 -8.46 -10.85 -13.78
N LEU A 29 -8.06 -11.64 -14.77
CA LEU A 29 -6.92 -11.28 -15.63
C LEU A 29 -7.18 -9.95 -16.35
N GLY A 30 -8.35 -9.79 -16.98
CA GLY A 30 -8.74 -8.54 -17.64
C GLY A 30 -8.78 -7.36 -16.68
N PHE A 31 -9.28 -7.56 -15.46
CA PHE A 31 -9.25 -6.54 -14.40
C PHE A 31 -7.81 -6.13 -14.02
N TYR A 32 -6.90 -7.09 -13.82
CA TYR A 32 -5.50 -6.79 -13.50
C TYR A 32 -4.77 -6.12 -14.66
N GLU A 33 -5.07 -6.48 -15.91
CA GLU A 33 -4.53 -5.81 -17.09
C GLU A 33 -5.00 -4.35 -17.18
N ALA A 34 -6.30 -4.11 -16.96
CA ALA A 34 -6.87 -2.77 -16.92
C ALA A 34 -6.23 -1.93 -15.81
N CYS A 35 -6.13 -2.47 -14.60
CA CYS A 35 -5.49 -1.82 -13.47
C CYS A 35 -4.00 -1.50 -13.75
N ALA A 36 -3.24 -2.48 -14.27
CA ALA A 36 -1.84 -2.30 -14.63
C ALA A 36 -1.62 -1.22 -15.69
N SER A 37 -2.59 -0.99 -16.57
CA SER A 37 -2.53 0.08 -17.58
C SER A 37 -2.63 1.48 -17.00
N GLY A 38 -3.20 1.62 -15.79
CA GLY A 38 -3.31 2.87 -15.05
C GLY A 38 -2.06 3.26 -14.26
N TYR A 39 -1.06 2.38 -14.14
CA TYR A 39 0.20 2.68 -13.46
C TYR A 39 1.23 3.31 -14.40
N PRO A 40 1.76 4.50 -14.06
CA PRO A 40 2.88 5.08 -14.80
C PRO A 40 4.19 4.31 -14.58
N ASP A 41 5.18 4.59 -15.43
CA ASP A 41 6.54 4.03 -15.34
C ASP A 41 7.42 4.84 -14.37
N ASN A 42 6.93 5.01 -13.13
CA ASN A 42 7.68 5.68 -12.08
C ASN A 42 8.78 4.75 -11.52
N PRO A 43 9.85 5.28 -10.90
CA PRO A 43 10.87 4.45 -10.29
C PRO A 43 10.33 3.51 -9.21
N TYR A 44 9.45 4.01 -8.32
CA TYR A 44 8.87 3.24 -7.21
C TYR A 44 7.38 2.99 -7.40
N HIS A 45 6.55 4.04 -7.50
CA HIS A 45 5.08 3.90 -7.54
C HIS A 45 4.61 3.49 -8.95
N ASN A 46 4.90 2.24 -9.32
CA ASN A 46 4.57 1.60 -10.58
C ASN A 46 3.85 0.26 -10.34
N PHE A 47 3.46 -0.46 -11.39
CA PHE A 47 2.71 -1.71 -11.23
C PHE A 47 3.50 -2.82 -10.51
N VAL A 48 4.84 -2.80 -10.56
CA VAL A 48 5.67 -3.78 -9.82
C VAL A 48 5.55 -3.57 -8.32
N HIS A 49 5.42 -2.32 -7.85
CA HIS A 49 5.13 -2.03 -6.44
C HIS A 49 3.77 -2.61 -6.03
N ALA A 50 2.71 -2.35 -6.80
CA ALA A 50 1.39 -2.92 -6.52
C ALA A 50 1.38 -4.47 -6.49
N LEU A 51 2.17 -5.10 -7.36
CA LEU A 51 2.40 -6.54 -7.34
C LEU A 51 3.13 -7.00 -6.07
N ASP A 52 4.22 -6.32 -5.69
CA ASP A 52 4.97 -6.60 -4.46
C ASP A 52 4.05 -6.53 -3.24
N VAL A 53 3.33 -5.42 -3.07
CA VAL A 53 2.34 -5.22 -2.00
C VAL A 53 1.33 -6.37 -1.96
N THR A 54 0.85 -6.84 -3.12
CA THR A 54 -0.10 -7.95 -3.19
C THR A 54 0.53 -9.29 -2.77
N VAL A 55 1.78 -9.56 -3.15
CA VAL A 55 2.53 -10.75 -2.70
C VAL A 55 2.70 -10.74 -1.18
N ILE A 56 2.98 -9.57 -0.61
CA ILE A 56 3.16 -9.44 0.83
C ILE A 56 1.86 -9.61 1.59
N LEU A 57 0.79 -9.00 1.09
CA LEU A 57 -0.54 -9.17 1.64
C LEU A 57 -0.96 -10.66 1.59
N HIS A 58 -0.70 -11.36 0.48
CA HIS A 58 -0.93 -12.80 0.38
C HIS A 58 -0.20 -13.56 1.50
N ARG A 59 1.10 -13.28 1.71
CA ARG A 59 1.90 -13.91 2.77
C ARG A 59 1.33 -13.63 4.17
N LEU A 60 0.93 -12.38 4.43
CA LEU A 60 0.26 -12.00 5.69
C LEU A 60 -1.02 -12.81 5.92
N LEU A 61 -1.86 -12.92 4.89
CA LEU A 61 -3.14 -13.61 4.95
C LEU A 61 -2.99 -15.13 5.08
N ARG A 62 -2.04 -15.74 4.37
CA ARG A 62 -1.94 -17.20 4.25
C ARG A 62 -0.92 -17.85 5.17
N GLU A 63 0.27 -17.30 5.23
CA GLU A 63 1.37 -17.92 5.98
C GLU A 63 1.44 -17.41 7.41
N LEU A 64 1.23 -16.10 7.58
CA LEU A 64 1.39 -15.41 8.86
C LEU A 64 0.10 -15.36 9.70
N GLY A 65 -0.98 -15.92 9.17
CA GLY A 65 -2.18 -16.26 9.95
C GLY A 65 -3.22 -15.14 10.06
N ALA A 66 -3.08 -14.03 9.32
CA ALA A 66 -4.07 -12.96 9.38
C ALA A 66 -5.43 -13.35 8.79
N GLY A 67 -5.45 -14.25 7.80
CA GLY A 67 -6.67 -14.64 7.08
C GLY A 67 -7.73 -15.32 7.94
N VAL A 68 -7.36 -15.91 9.10
CA VAL A 68 -8.32 -16.59 9.99
C VAL A 68 -9.32 -15.62 10.65
N TYR A 69 -9.00 -14.32 10.66
CA TYR A 69 -9.81 -13.26 11.26
C TYR A 69 -10.77 -12.59 10.27
N LEU A 70 -10.65 -12.91 8.98
CA LEU A 70 -11.33 -12.23 7.89
C LEU A 70 -12.35 -13.15 7.23
N THR A 71 -13.45 -12.58 6.74
CA THR A 71 -14.37 -13.31 5.86
C THR A 71 -13.77 -13.41 4.45
N PRO A 72 -14.25 -14.34 3.60
CA PRO A 72 -13.80 -14.40 2.21
C PRO A 72 -13.97 -13.07 1.45
N LEU A 73 -15.04 -12.32 1.75
CA LEU A 73 -15.29 -11.01 1.14
C LEU A 73 -14.28 -9.95 1.61
N ASP A 74 -13.92 -9.95 2.90
CA ASP A 74 -12.89 -9.06 3.44
C ASP A 74 -11.53 -9.34 2.77
N VAL A 75 -11.19 -10.62 2.56
CA VAL A 75 -9.97 -11.02 1.83
C VAL A 75 -10.03 -10.53 0.38
N ALA A 76 -11.12 -10.80 -0.33
CA ALA A 76 -11.28 -10.41 -1.73
C ALA A 76 -11.16 -8.89 -1.93
N VAL A 77 -11.85 -8.08 -1.12
CA VAL A 77 -11.77 -6.62 -1.24
C VAL A 77 -10.37 -6.09 -0.94
N THR A 78 -9.65 -6.68 0.03
CA THR A 78 -8.30 -6.23 0.39
C THR A 78 -7.28 -6.58 -0.69
N VAL A 79 -7.39 -7.76 -1.31
CA VAL A 79 -6.52 -8.15 -2.43
C VAL A 79 -6.73 -7.24 -3.63
N LEU A 80 -7.98 -6.94 -3.98
CA LEU A 80 -8.26 -6.00 -5.07
C LEU A 80 -7.76 -4.60 -4.73
N ALA A 81 -7.91 -4.15 -3.47
CA ALA A 81 -7.40 -2.85 -3.03
C ALA A 81 -5.87 -2.79 -3.12
N ALA A 82 -5.15 -3.86 -2.79
CA ALA A 82 -3.69 -3.93 -2.90
C ALA A 82 -3.20 -3.68 -4.33
N VAL A 83 -3.87 -4.30 -5.32
CA VAL A 83 -3.52 -4.09 -6.73
C VAL A 83 -3.84 -2.66 -7.19
N CYS A 84 -4.85 -2.03 -6.57
CA CYS A 84 -5.40 -0.74 -6.98
C CYS A 84 -4.88 0.49 -6.22
N HIS A 85 -4.20 0.32 -5.09
CA HIS A 85 -4.00 1.42 -4.13
C HIS A 85 -3.24 2.63 -4.67
N ASP A 86 -2.38 2.43 -5.68
CA ASP A 86 -1.54 3.46 -6.31
C ASP A 86 -1.83 3.66 -7.81
N VAL A 87 -2.99 3.21 -8.30
CA VAL A 87 -3.38 3.43 -9.70
C VAL A 87 -3.42 4.93 -10.00
N GLY A 88 -2.77 5.35 -11.08
CA GLY A 88 -2.70 6.76 -11.46
C GLY A 88 -1.69 7.59 -10.66
N HIS A 89 -0.85 6.98 -9.82
CA HIS A 89 0.15 7.70 -9.02
C HIS A 89 1.13 8.48 -9.92
N PRO A 90 1.21 9.83 -9.82
CA PRO A 90 1.97 10.67 -10.76
C PRO A 90 3.46 10.81 -10.44
N GLY A 91 3.97 10.04 -9.48
CA GLY A 91 5.37 10.07 -9.05
C GLY A 91 5.72 11.26 -8.13
N VAL A 92 4.70 11.89 -7.55
CA VAL A 92 4.83 13.02 -6.62
C VAL A 92 3.83 12.86 -5.48
N ASN A 93 4.19 13.30 -4.27
CA ASN A 93 3.38 13.08 -3.07
C ASN A 93 2.22 14.09 -2.91
N ASN A 94 1.35 13.83 -1.92
CA ASN A 94 0.22 14.70 -1.57
C ASN A 94 0.64 16.17 -1.30
N LEU A 95 1.82 16.42 -0.72
CA LEU A 95 2.28 17.78 -0.41
C LEU A 95 2.62 18.59 -1.67
N TYR A 96 3.21 17.95 -2.68
CA TYR A 96 3.41 18.56 -4.00
C TYR A 96 2.08 19.06 -4.57
N HIS A 97 1.04 18.20 -4.56
CA HIS A 97 -0.28 18.55 -5.08
C HIS A 97 -0.87 19.79 -4.39
N VAL A 98 -0.69 19.90 -3.07
CA VAL A 98 -1.11 21.07 -2.28
C VAL A 98 -0.35 22.33 -2.68
N HIS A 99 0.99 22.26 -2.75
CA HIS A 99 1.83 23.41 -3.12
C HIS A 99 1.57 23.89 -4.55
N ALA A 100 1.47 22.96 -5.49
CA ALA A 100 1.21 23.23 -6.91
C ALA A 100 -0.25 23.61 -7.19
N ARG A 101 -1.16 23.43 -6.23
CA ARG A 101 -2.62 23.67 -6.38
C ARG A 101 -3.22 22.95 -7.59
N THR A 102 -2.81 21.71 -7.78
CA THR A 102 -3.28 20.87 -8.89
C THR A 102 -4.80 20.68 -8.85
N GLU A 103 -5.39 20.29 -9.99
CA GLU A 103 -6.82 19.99 -10.05
C GLU A 103 -7.25 18.89 -9.07
N LEU A 104 -6.38 17.89 -8.83
CA LEU A 104 -6.63 16.83 -7.85
C LEU A 104 -6.69 17.40 -6.42
N ALA A 105 -5.77 18.30 -6.07
CA ALA A 105 -5.75 18.96 -4.76
C ALA A 105 -7.04 19.76 -4.51
N VAL A 106 -7.52 20.48 -5.53
CA VAL A 106 -8.80 21.20 -5.48
C VAL A 106 -9.97 20.23 -5.34
N ARG A 107 -10.01 19.18 -6.16
CA ARG A 107 -11.08 18.18 -6.20
C ARG A 107 -11.26 17.47 -4.85
N TYR A 108 -10.15 17.01 -4.27
CA TYR A 108 -10.14 16.26 -3.01
C TYR A 108 -9.87 17.15 -1.79
N LYS A 109 -9.90 18.47 -1.95
CA LYS A 109 -9.81 19.47 -0.87
C LYS A 109 -8.57 19.29 0.02
N ASN A 110 -7.45 18.91 -0.59
CA ASN A 110 -6.17 18.61 0.08
C ASN A 110 -6.20 17.43 1.07
N GLU A 111 -7.20 16.54 0.99
CA GLU A 111 -7.35 15.39 1.89
C GLU A 111 -7.07 14.10 1.12
N SER A 112 -6.00 13.37 1.48
CA SER A 112 -5.61 12.08 0.88
C SER A 112 -5.78 12.06 -0.64
N ILE A 113 -5.11 13.00 -1.31
CA ILE A 113 -5.39 13.40 -2.70
C ILE A 113 -5.15 12.21 -3.63
N LEU A 114 -4.02 11.53 -3.46
CA LEU A 114 -3.60 10.40 -4.28
C LEU A 114 -4.46 9.17 -4.02
N GLU A 115 -4.77 8.86 -2.77
CA GLU A 115 -5.54 7.67 -2.40
C GLU A 115 -7.01 7.80 -2.87
N ASN A 116 -7.58 9.01 -2.77
CA ASN A 116 -8.86 9.31 -3.40
C ASN A 116 -8.79 9.17 -4.93
N HIS A 117 -7.70 9.60 -5.56
CA HIS A 117 -7.51 9.48 -6.99
C HIS A 117 -7.44 8.01 -7.42
N SER A 118 -6.63 7.19 -6.76
CA SER A 118 -6.49 5.75 -7.02
C SER A 118 -7.82 5.02 -6.88
N TYR A 119 -8.59 5.32 -5.83
CA TYR A 119 -9.94 4.76 -5.68
C TYR A 119 -10.86 5.15 -6.84
N GLN A 120 -10.90 6.43 -7.21
CA GLN A 120 -11.76 6.90 -8.30
C GLN A 120 -11.36 6.24 -9.63
N ASP A 121 -10.06 6.15 -9.90
CA ASP A 121 -9.53 5.52 -11.11
C ASP A 121 -9.85 4.02 -11.18
N SER A 122 -9.88 3.35 -10.03
CA SER A 122 -10.21 1.92 -9.92
C SER A 122 -11.68 1.60 -10.16
N ILE A 123 -12.59 2.58 -10.14
CA ILE A 123 -14.04 2.38 -10.31
C ILE A 123 -14.61 3.06 -11.56
N LYS A 124 -13.78 3.65 -12.44
CA LYS A 124 -14.19 4.47 -13.58
C LYS A 124 -15.20 3.78 -14.51
N ASP A 125 -14.97 2.52 -14.85
CA ASP A 125 -15.83 1.78 -15.78
C ASP A 125 -17.24 1.50 -15.20
N GLU A 126 -17.36 1.45 -13.87
CA GLU A 126 -18.67 1.24 -13.23
C GLU A 126 -19.56 2.49 -13.26
N GLU A 127 -19.01 3.70 -13.30
CA GLU A 127 -19.84 4.92 -13.29
C GLU A 127 -20.47 5.20 -14.65
N GLU A 128 -19.78 4.90 -15.75
CA GLU A 128 -20.31 5.00 -17.12
C GLU A 128 -21.44 3.98 -17.37
N GLU A 129 -21.35 2.77 -16.81
CA GLU A 129 -22.42 1.76 -16.88
C GLU A 129 -23.62 2.08 -15.96
N LYS A 130 -23.37 2.64 -14.76
CA LYS A 130 -24.42 3.00 -13.78
C LYS A 130 -25.31 4.16 -14.22
N ALA A 131 -24.85 5.02 -15.13
CA ALA A 131 -25.70 6.03 -15.74
C ALA A 131 -26.91 5.41 -16.49
N GLN A 132 -26.86 4.11 -16.81
CA GLN A 132 -27.87 3.45 -17.65
C GLN A 132 -28.83 2.50 -16.92
N LYS A 133 -28.53 2.00 -15.71
CA LYS A 133 -29.44 1.10 -14.97
C LYS A 133 -29.33 1.27 -13.45
N ARG A 134 -30.43 1.68 -12.80
CA ARG A 134 -30.51 1.80 -11.34
C ARG A 134 -31.35 0.67 -10.73
N GLU A 135 -30.67 -0.33 -10.19
CA GLU A 135 -30.94 -0.96 -8.90
C GLU A 135 -29.57 -1.30 -8.33
N ARG A 136 -29.15 -0.61 -7.27
CA ARG A 136 -27.81 -0.79 -6.67
C ARG A 136 -27.97 -1.69 -5.45
N ASP A 137 -27.33 -2.85 -5.49
CA ASP A 137 -27.34 -3.83 -4.41
C ASP A 137 -26.57 -3.29 -3.19
N GLU A 138 -27.12 -3.47 -1.98
CA GLU A 138 -26.49 -3.09 -0.71
C GLU A 138 -25.10 -3.74 -0.54
N LEU A 139 -24.91 -4.92 -1.13
CA LEU A 139 -23.62 -5.63 -1.11
C LEU A 139 -22.55 -4.87 -1.90
N ILE A 140 -22.88 -4.31 -3.07
CA ILE A 140 -21.95 -3.54 -3.91
C ILE A 140 -21.54 -2.26 -3.18
N ASP A 141 -22.50 -1.60 -2.52
CA ASP A 141 -22.21 -0.39 -1.75
C ASP A 141 -21.30 -0.68 -0.54
N SER A 142 -21.56 -1.78 0.15
CA SER A 142 -20.70 -2.23 1.25
C SER A 142 -19.28 -2.57 0.76
N PHE A 143 -19.16 -3.23 -0.39
CA PHE A 143 -17.88 -3.54 -1.03
C PHE A 143 -17.12 -2.27 -1.39
N LYS A 144 -17.75 -1.33 -2.12
CA LYS A 144 -17.13 -0.07 -2.51
C LYS A 144 -16.69 0.76 -1.32
N LYS A 145 -17.50 0.80 -0.27
CA LYS A 145 -17.14 1.48 0.96
C LYS A 145 -15.90 0.86 1.61
N ALA A 146 -15.85 -0.47 1.73
CA ALA A 146 -14.68 -1.15 2.29
C ALA A 146 -13.44 -0.94 1.41
N PHE A 147 -13.58 -1.08 0.10
CA PHE A 147 -12.51 -0.85 -0.88
C PHE A 147 -11.93 0.57 -0.78
N PHE A 148 -12.81 1.59 -0.71
CA PHE A 148 -12.41 2.98 -0.50
C PHE A 148 -11.65 3.17 0.82
N GLU A 149 -12.20 2.68 1.94
CA GLU A 149 -11.60 2.88 3.27
C GLU A 149 -10.25 2.15 3.41
N ILE A 150 -10.08 1.00 2.72
CA ILE A 150 -8.83 0.25 2.71
C ILE A 150 -7.76 0.99 1.87
N ILE A 151 -8.09 1.49 0.68
CA ILE A 151 -7.15 2.29 -0.14
C ILE A 151 -6.80 3.59 0.59
N LEU A 152 -7.79 4.28 1.17
CA LEU A 152 -7.55 5.54 1.88
C LEU A 152 -6.56 5.38 3.04
N ALA A 153 -6.53 4.20 3.67
CA ALA A 153 -5.64 3.92 4.79
C ALA A 153 -4.16 3.80 4.40
N THR A 154 -3.80 3.69 3.11
CA THR A 154 -2.40 3.67 2.68
C THR A 154 -1.75 5.06 2.71
N ASP A 155 -2.53 6.13 2.86
CA ASP A 155 -1.98 7.47 3.09
C ASP A 155 -1.14 7.46 4.38
N MET A 156 0.14 7.78 4.25
CA MET A 156 1.09 7.80 5.36
C MET A 156 0.70 8.72 6.53
N ARG A 157 -0.22 9.68 6.32
CA ARG A 157 -0.79 10.46 7.43
C ARG A 157 -1.57 9.60 8.45
N HIS A 158 -2.07 8.44 8.02
CA HIS A 158 -2.82 7.50 8.85
C HIS A 158 -1.91 6.50 9.58
N HIS A 159 -0.61 6.47 9.27
CA HIS A 159 0.32 5.46 9.80
C HIS A 159 0.26 5.34 11.32
N PHE A 160 0.37 6.44 12.06
CA PHE A 160 0.37 6.41 13.53
C PHE A 160 -1.00 6.09 14.12
N SER A 161 -2.10 6.54 13.48
CA SER A 161 -3.44 6.13 13.92
C SER A 161 -3.67 4.63 13.70
N LEU A 162 -3.17 4.06 12.61
CA LEU A 162 -3.23 2.62 12.36
C LEU A 162 -2.37 1.84 13.36
N LEU A 163 -1.19 2.36 13.73
CA LEU A 163 -0.36 1.79 14.79
C LEU A 163 -1.11 1.72 16.13
N ASP A 164 -1.76 2.82 16.53
CA ASP A 164 -2.58 2.85 17.74
C ASP A 164 -3.73 1.84 17.68
N GLU A 165 -4.35 1.67 16.50
CA GLU A 165 -5.36 0.65 16.29
C GLU A 165 -4.81 -0.78 16.46
N VAL A 166 -3.61 -1.08 15.94
CA VAL A 166 -2.96 -2.39 16.14
C VAL A 166 -2.74 -2.68 17.62
N HIS A 167 -2.21 -1.72 18.39
CA HIS A 167 -2.06 -1.88 19.84
C HIS A 167 -3.41 -2.15 20.52
N GLY A 168 -4.46 -1.39 20.15
CA GLY A 168 -5.81 -1.63 20.66
C GLY A 168 -6.36 -3.02 20.29
N MET A 169 -5.99 -3.58 19.14
CA MET A 169 -6.35 -4.96 18.75
C MET A 169 -5.69 -6.01 19.64
N VAL A 170 -4.42 -5.81 20.02
CA VAL A 170 -3.70 -6.70 20.95
C VAL A 170 -4.37 -6.71 22.32
N GLU A 171 -4.75 -5.54 22.83
CA GLU A 171 -5.40 -5.40 24.14
C GLU A 171 -6.83 -5.95 24.17
N SER A 172 -7.58 -5.76 23.09
CA SER A 172 -8.98 -6.16 22.97
C SER A 172 -9.17 -7.58 22.43
N PHE A 173 -8.08 -8.33 22.23
CA PHE A 173 -8.12 -9.65 21.64
C PHE A 173 -8.94 -10.61 22.51
N THR A 174 -10.14 -10.91 22.03
CA THR A 174 -11.04 -11.90 22.63
C THR A 174 -11.18 -13.07 21.67
N LEU A 175 -11.16 -14.29 22.22
CA LEU A 175 -11.44 -15.49 21.44
C LEU A 175 -12.91 -15.44 20.97
N GLY A 176 -13.15 -15.05 19.71
CA GLY A 176 -14.49 -14.97 19.13
C GLY A 176 -14.51 -14.36 17.73
N PRO A 177 -15.65 -14.45 17.02
CA PRO A 177 -15.80 -13.84 15.71
C PRO A 177 -15.72 -12.32 15.81
N MET A 178 -14.81 -11.74 15.03
CA MET A 178 -14.61 -10.29 14.98
C MET A 178 -15.74 -9.61 14.23
N GLY A 179 -16.26 -8.51 14.78
CA GLY A 179 -17.29 -7.69 14.12
C GLY A 179 -16.80 -7.05 12.82
N ALA A 180 -17.71 -6.71 11.91
CA ALA A 180 -17.37 -6.17 10.58
C ALA A 180 -16.47 -4.92 10.63
N ALA A 181 -16.67 -4.03 11.61
CA ALA A 181 -15.83 -2.85 11.78
C ALA A 181 -14.39 -3.21 12.19
N PHE A 182 -14.20 -4.25 13.00
CA PHE A 182 -12.88 -4.72 13.38
C PHE A 182 -12.15 -5.34 12.19
N ARG A 183 -12.82 -6.22 11.44
CA ARG A 183 -12.24 -6.87 10.26
C ARG A 183 -11.81 -5.85 9.21
N ARG A 184 -12.62 -4.82 9.00
CA ARG A 184 -12.34 -3.71 8.09
C ARG A 184 -11.10 -2.91 8.49
N ARG A 185 -10.94 -2.60 9.78
CA ARG A 185 -9.69 -2.00 10.29
C ARG A 185 -8.50 -2.93 10.10
N LEU A 186 -8.68 -4.22 10.34
CA LEU A 186 -7.62 -5.20 10.13
C LEU A 186 -7.21 -5.28 8.65
N CYS A 187 -8.16 -5.22 7.71
CA CYS A 187 -7.86 -5.11 6.28
C CYS A 187 -6.98 -3.89 5.95
N ALA A 188 -7.34 -2.71 6.48
CA ALA A 188 -6.58 -1.48 6.31
C ALA A 188 -5.16 -1.60 6.90
N ILE A 189 -5.04 -2.14 8.12
CA ILE A 189 -3.75 -2.41 8.78
C ILE A 189 -2.87 -3.34 7.95
N LEU A 190 -3.44 -4.44 7.44
CA LEU A 190 -2.69 -5.43 6.68
C LEU A 190 -2.23 -4.90 5.33
N LEU A 191 -3.07 -4.11 4.63
CA LEU A 191 -2.65 -3.46 3.40
C LEU A 191 -1.55 -2.43 3.67
N HIS A 192 -1.73 -1.57 4.67
CA HIS A 192 -0.72 -0.58 5.05
C HIS A 192 0.62 -1.24 5.43
N ALA A 193 0.56 -2.33 6.21
CA ALA A 193 1.74 -3.14 6.53
C ALA A 193 2.44 -3.64 5.27
N ALA A 194 1.67 -4.14 4.29
CA ALA A 194 2.20 -4.66 3.05
C ALA A 194 2.84 -3.56 2.19
N ASP A 195 2.20 -2.39 2.12
CA ASP A 195 2.65 -1.22 1.37
C ASP A 195 4.00 -0.70 1.86
N VAL A 196 4.17 -0.55 3.18
CA VAL A 196 5.44 -0.05 3.77
C VAL A 196 6.46 -1.16 4.07
N SER A 197 6.33 -2.34 3.44
CA SER A 197 7.06 -3.52 3.87
C SER A 197 8.47 -3.69 3.30
N ASN A 198 8.93 -2.86 2.36
CA ASN A 198 10.23 -3.10 1.74
C ASN A 198 11.41 -3.15 2.74
N PRO A 199 11.43 -2.37 3.84
CA PRO A 199 12.52 -2.45 4.82
C PRO A 199 12.57 -3.74 5.64
N VAL A 200 11.51 -4.54 5.61
CA VAL A 200 11.42 -5.86 6.27
C VAL A 200 11.56 -7.02 5.27
N ARG A 201 12.20 -6.77 4.12
CA ARG A 201 12.53 -7.77 3.08
C ARG A 201 13.98 -8.23 3.19
N SER A 202 14.41 -9.14 2.32
CA SER A 202 15.83 -9.44 2.20
C SER A 202 16.63 -8.16 1.84
N TRP A 203 17.92 -8.14 2.17
CA TRP A 203 18.75 -6.95 1.96
C TRP A 203 18.75 -6.46 0.49
N SER A 204 18.79 -7.38 -0.47
CA SER A 204 18.76 -7.02 -1.90
C SER A 204 17.48 -6.29 -2.27
N GLU A 205 16.32 -6.81 -1.86
CA GLU A 205 15.02 -6.22 -2.14
C GLU A 205 14.85 -4.89 -1.40
N CYS A 206 15.22 -4.85 -0.11
CA CYS A 206 15.18 -3.62 0.68
C CYS A 206 16.01 -2.50 0.04
N LYS A 207 17.22 -2.83 -0.44
CA LYS A 207 18.11 -1.85 -1.07
C LYS A 207 17.59 -1.39 -2.43
N GLU A 208 17.09 -2.31 -3.26
CA GLU A 208 16.54 -2.00 -4.57
C GLU A 208 15.32 -1.07 -4.47
N TRP A 209 14.36 -1.38 -3.60
CA TRP A 209 13.22 -0.52 -3.34
C TRP A 209 13.62 0.83 -2.73
N SER A 210 14.62 0.84 -1.84
CA SER A 210 15.16 2.10 -1.29
C SER A 210 15.80 2.97 -2.37
N ASP A 211 16.46 2.38 -3.37
CA ASP A 211 17.04 3.10 -4.51
C ASP A 211 15.95 3.66 -5.44
N ALA A 212 14.90 2.87 -5.69
CA ALA A 212 13.74 3.28 -6.47
C ALA A 212 13.04 4.50 -5.83
N ILE A 213 12.65 4.41 -4.55
CA ILE A 213 11.94 5.51 -3.89
C ILE A 213 12.80 6.78 -3.76
N THR A 214 14.10 6.61 -3.48
CA THR A 214 15.03 7.75 -3.40
C THR A 214 15.20 8.43 -4.76
N THR A 215 15.14 7.67 -5.85
CA THR A 215 15.17 8.22 -7.21
C THR A 215 13.91 9.05 -7.49
N GLU A 216 12.75 8.51 -7.14
CA GLU A 216 11.47 9.20 -7.33
C GLU A 216 11.36 10.48 -6.49
N PHE A 217 11.76 10.43 -5.22
CA PHE A 217 11.82 11.61 -4.35
C PHE A 217 12.72 12.71 -4.91
N ARG A 218 13.87 12.34 -5.49
CA ARG A 218 14.76 13.29 -6.14
C ARG A 218 14.12 13.92 -7.37
N TRP A 219 13.38 13.14 -8.17
CA TRP A 219 12.66 13.65 -9.34
C TRP A 219 11.59 14.65 -8.92
N GLN A 220 10.85 14.38 -7.84
CA GLN A 220 9.92 15.35 -7.26
C GLN A 220 10.64 16.64 -6.84
N GLY A 221 11.74 16.54 -6.08
CA GLY A 221 12.43 17.74 -5.59
C GLY A 221 13.03 18.59 -6.71
N GLU A 222 13.52 17.97 -7.78
CA GLU A 222 13.96 18.69 -8.97
C GLU A 222 12.80 19.39 -9.68
N ARG A 223 11.66 18.70 -9.82
CA ARG A 223 10.45 19.28 -10.40
C ARG A 223 9.95 20.47 -9.59
N GLU A 224 9.90 20.36 -8.27
CA GLU A 224 9.52 21.46 -7.38
C GLU A 224 10.42 22.69 -7.58
N ARG A 225 11.74 22.51 -7.70
CA ARG A 225 12.67 23.62 -8.00
C ARG A 225 12.41 24.26 -9.36
N GLN A 226 12.22 23.44 -10.40
CA GLN A 226 11.97 23.93 -11.76
C GLN A 226 10.67 24.73 -11.86
N GLU A 227 9.65 24.31 -11.11
CA GLU A 227 8.34 24.96 -11.07
C GLU A 227 8.28 26.15 -10.09
N GLY A 228 9.37 26.43 -9.36
CA GLY A 228 9.42 27.51 -8.38
C GLY A 228 8.60 27.25 -7.11
N LEU A 229 8.34 25.99 -6.79
CA LEU A 229 7.63 25.53 -5.60
C LEU A 229 8.58 25.33 -4.41
N PRO A 230 8.09 25.40 -3.16
CA PRO A 230 8.85 24.94 -2.01
C PRO A 230 9.15 23.45 -2.15
N VAL A 231 10.43 23.08 -2.03
CA VAL A 231 10.84 21.68 -2.05
C VAL A 231 10.31 20.98 -0.81
N SER A 232 9.59 19.87 -1.01
CA SER A 232 8.99 19.10 0.06
C SER A 232 10.06 18.44 0.95
N PRO A 233 9.82 18.28 2.26
CA PRO A 233 10.77 17.62 3.16
C PRO A 233 11.15 16.23 2.65
N GLY A 234 12.46 15.93 2.62
CA GLY A 234 12.98 14.64 2.15
C GLY A 234 13.10 14.50 0.62
N MET A 235 12.57 15.44 -0.16
CA MET A 235 12.67 15.45 -1.64
C MET A 235 13.89 16.22 -2.14
N ASP A 236 14.51 17.02 -1.28
CA ASP A 236 15.68 17.84 -1.62
C ASP A 236 16.89 17.01 -2.02
N GLY A 237 16.93 15.73 -1.64
CA GLY A 237 17.82 14.74 -2.20
C GLY A 237 19.26 15.17 -2.08
N ASP A 238 19.76 15.34 -0.85
CA ASP A 238 21.20 15.42 -0.57
C ASP A 238 21.89 14.07 -0.84
N SER A 239 21.68 13.56 -2.05
CA SER A 239 22.36 12.43 -2.67
C SER A 239 23.84 12.70 -2.88
N THR A 240 24.29 13.96 -2.71
CA THR A 240 25.69 14.36 -2.77
C THR A 240 26.43 14.08 -1.47
N THR A 241 25.75 14.07 -0.32
CA THR A 241 26.38 13.71 0.94
C THR A 241 26.47 12.18 1.06
N PRO A 242 27.68 11.61 1.19
CA PRO A 242 27.85 10.19 1.43
C PRO A 242 27.00 9.69 2.60
N GLY A 243 26.33 8.55 2.40
CA GLY A 243 25.49 7.92 3.41
C GLY A 243 24.15 8.63 3.70
N ALA A 244 23.75 9.66 2.95
CA ALA A 244 22.47 10.35 3.17
C ALA A 244 21.27 9.40 3.08
N GLN A 245 21.19 8.60 2.01
CA GLN A 245 20.17 7.56 1.87
C GLN A 245 20.16 6.61 3.09
N ALA A 246 21.34 6.19 3.55
CA ALA A 246 21.45 5.27 4.67
C ALA A 246 20.95 5.89 5.98
N ARG A 247 21.23 7.17 6.25
CA ARG A 247 20.71 7.88 7.42
C ARG A 247 19.20 8.02 7.36
N SER A 248 18.65 8.43 6.22
CA SER A 248 17.20 8.51 6.02
C SER A 248 16.52 7.15 6.17
N ALA A 249 17.11 6.08 5.63
CA ALA A 249 16.60 4.72 5.77
C ALA A 249 16.64 4.24 7.24
N ILE A 250 17.71 4.54 7.99
CA ILE A 250 17.78 4.22 9.43
C ILE A 250 16.68 4.95 10.20
N GLU A 251 16.51 6.25 9.96
CA GLU A 251 15.48 7.05 10.63
C GLU A 251 14.07 6.55 10.33
N PHE A 252 13.74 6.35 9.05
CA PHE A 252 12.46 5.78 8.64
C PHE A 252 12.23 4.40 9.27
N ASN A 253 13.24 3.54 9.26
CA ASN A 253 13.12 2.20 9.81
C ASN A 253 12.93 2.18 11.33
N GLU A 254 13.62 3.04 12.07
CA GLU A 254 13.52 3.09 13.54
C GLU A 254 12.26 3.81 14.02
N VAL A 255 11.80 4.84 13.31
CA VAL A 255 10.68 5.69 13.73
C VAL A 255 9.33 5.23 13.17
N VAL A 256 9.32 4.72 11.93
CA VAL A 256 8.09 4.37 11.21
C VAL A 256 7.90 2.86 11.17
N ILE A 257 8.88 2.13 10.62
CA ILE A 257 8.70 0.69 10.35
C ILE A 257 8.76 -0.16 11.61
N ARG A 258 9.77 0.02 12.46
CA ARG A 258 9.96 -0.82 13.65
C ARG A 258 8.75 -0.79 14.57
N PRO A 259 8.18 0.36 14.97
CA PRO A 259 7.01 0.37 15.86
C PRO A 259 5.83 -0.37 15.24
N TYR A 260 5.56 -0.13 13.95
CA TYR A 260 4.46 -0.75 13.22
C TYR A 260 4.56 -2.28 13.16
N PHE A 261 5.71 -2.79 12.74
CA PHE A 261 5.91 -4.24 12.63
C PHE A 261 6.09 -4.93 13.99
N THR A 262 6.49 -4.20 15.03
CA THR A 262 6.53 -4.72 16.41
C THR A 262 5.11 -4.96 16.91
N ALA A 263 4.24 -3.95 16.81
CA ALA A 263 2.84 -4.08 17.17
C ALA A 263 2.13 -5.16 16.35
N LEU A 264 2.41 -5.22 15.03
CA LEU A 264 1.86 -6.25 14.16
C LEU A 264 2.33 -7.65 14.56
N ALA A 265 3.58 -7.81 14.99
CA ALA A 265 4.10 -9.10 15.46
C ALA A 265 3.55 -9.51 16.84
N GLU A 266 3.16 -8.56 17.69
CA GLU A 266 2.43 -8.86 18.92
C GLU A 266 1.03 -9.42 18.62
N PHE A 267 0.36 -8.88 17.61
CA PHE A 267 -0.95 -9.37 17.14
C PHE A 267 -0.85 -10.66 16.32
N LEU A 268 0.15 -10.77 15.43
CA LEU A 268 0.45 -11.91 14.57
C LEU A 268 1.86 -12.44 14.88
N PRO A 269 2.03 -13.35 15.85
CA PRO A 269 3.36 -13.81 16.30
C PRO A 269 4.28 -14.32 15.19
N LYS A 270 3.72 -14.91 14.11
CA LYS A 270 4.50 -15.37 12.95
C LYS A 270 5.12 -14.22 12.14
N ALA A 271 4.59 -13.00 12.23
CA ALA A 271 5.12 -11.83 11.56
C ALA A 271 6.44 -11.32 12.17
N HIS A 272 6.91 -11.89 13.29
CA HIS A 272 8.21 -11.58 13.86
C HIS A 272 9.38 -11.78 12.87
N ILE A 273 9.21 -12.63 11.85
CA ILE A 273 10.19 -12.80 10.77
C ILE A 273 10.54 -11.45 10.08
N PHE A 274 9.57 -10.53 9.97
CA PHE A 274 9.82 -9.20 9.42
C PHE A 274 10.76 -8.36 10.29
N LEU A 275 10.71 -8.53 11.62
CA LEU A 275 11.61 -7.84 12.55
C LEU A 275 13.04 -8.38 12.45
N ASP A 276 13.20 -9.67 12.17
CA ASP A 276 14.52 -10.28 11.96
C ASP A 276 15.20 -9.69 10.71
N ASP A 277 14.45 -9.60 9.61
CA ASP A 277 14.89 -8.96 8.36
C ASP A 277 15.20 -7.47 8.57
N LEU A 278 14.31 -6.72 9.24
CA LEU A 278 14.52 -5.31 9.56
C LEU A 278 15.81 -5.08 10.37
N ASN A 279 16.03 -5.89 11.41
CA ASN A 279 17.23 -5.81 12.24
C ASN A 279 18.49 -6.12 11.42
N SER A 280 18.40 -7.02 10.44
CA SER A 280 19.49 -7.29 9.50
C SER A 280 19.77 -6.11 8.58
N ASN A 281 18.72 -5.56 7.96
CA ASN A 281 18.84 -4.41 7.05
C ASN A 281 19.39 -3.17 7.76
N LEU A 282 18.99 -2.93 9.01
CA LEU A 282 19.55 -1.83 9.81
C LEU A 282 21.05 -1.97 10.08
N ARG A 283 21.59 -3.20 10.20
CA ARG A 283 23.04 -3.40 10.30
C ARG A 283 23.74 -3.01 9.00
N HIS A 284 23.18 -3.39 7.86
CA HIS A 284 23.70 -2.99 6.55
C HIS A 284 23.66 -1.47 6.36
N TRP A 285 22.53 -0.83 6.66
CA TRP A 285 22.42 0.62 6.56
C TRP A 285 23.39 1.36 7.49
N ARG A 286 23.57 0.90 8.73
CA ARG A 286 24.56 1.50 9.65
C ARG A 286 25.99 1.37 9.15
N ALA A 287 26.33 0.25 8.50
CA ALA A 287 27.63 0.09 7.88
C ALA A 287 27.85 1.07 6.72
N ILE A 288 26.83 1.29 5.88
CA ILE A 288 26.86 2.29 4.78
C ILE A 288 26.91 3.72 5.32
N ALA A 289 26.19 4.02 6.40
CA ALA A 289 26.19 5.35 7.00
C ALA A 289 27.54 5.70 7.66
N ALA A 290 28.33 4.70 8.03
CA ALA A 290 29.63 4.85 8.67
C ALA A 290 30.81 4.87 7.68
N SER A 291 30.58 4.54 6.40
CA SER A 291 31.58 4.60 5.31
C SER A 291 31.59 5.96 4.64
#